data_AF-A0A7S2CIY2-F1
#
_entry.id   AF-A0A7S2CIY2-F1
#
_cell.length_a   1.000
_cell.length_b   1.000
_cell.length_c   1.000
_cell.angle_alpha   90.00
_cell.angle_beta   90.00
_cell.angle_gamma   90.00
#
_symmetry.space_group_name_H-M   'P 1'
#
loop_
_entity.id
_entity.type
_entity.pdbx_description
1 polymer ?
#
loop_
_entity_poly.entity_id
_entity_poly.type
_entity_poly.pdbx_seq_one_letter_code
_entity_poly.pdbx_strand_id
1 'polypeptide(L)'
;DLSTVQTPNVAEERARIEASNGKVARESHDAPLRVWADVPGEGKLGVAVSRSIGDHPLKEFGVVATPAIVSRHLSVEVDHCLILGSDGLWDYVTSAKAVSIAQDAYPDAAAAARRLIRLASVRWKRAEG
;
A
#
# COMPACT_ATOMS: atom_id res chain seq x y z
N ASP A 1 12.67 -4.14 2.37
CA ASP A 1 11.23 -4.16 2.66
C ASP A 1 10.74 -5.57 2.97
N LEU A 2 9.64 -5.67 3.72
CA LEU A 2 9.04 -6.94 4.14
C LEU A 2 7.72 -7.28 3.42
N SER A 3 7.16 -6.33 2.66
CA SER A 3 5.93 -6.49 1.89
C SER A 3 6.05 -5.80 0.54
N THR A 4 5.27 -6.26 -0.44
CA THR A 4 5.06 -5.59 -1.72
C THR A 4 3.65 -5.02 -1.78
N VAL A 5 3.48 -3.84 -2.39
CA VAL A 5 2.17 -3.22 -2.55
C VAL A 5 1.34 -4.04 -3.54
N GLN A 6 0.17 -4.49 -3.10
CA GLN A 6 -0.75 -5.30 -3.90
C GLN A 6 -1.66 -4.37 -4.72
N THR A 7 -1.10 -3.88 -5.84
CA THR A 7 -1.82 -3.02 -6.79
C THR A 7 -2.26 -3.80 -8.03
N PRO A 8 -3.23 -3.30 -8.80
CA PRO A 8 -3.63 -3.90 -10.08
C PRO A 8 -2.53 -3.95 -11.15
N ASN A 9 -1.37 -3.35 -10.91
CA ASN A 9 -0.22 -3.39 -11.82
C ASN A 9 0.65 -4.64 -11.64
N VAL A 10 0.51 -5.36 -10.52
CA VAL A 10 1.23 -6.62 -10.29
C VAL A 10 0.66 -7.68 -11.23
N ALA A 11 1.54 -8.37 -11.99
CA ALA A 11 1.12 -9.27 -13.06
C ALA A 11 0.14 -10.36 -12.61
N GLU A 12 0.40 -11.01 -11.46
CA GLU A 12 -0.48 -12.01 -10.87
C GLU A 12 -1.85 -11.42 -10.46
N GLU A 13 -1.84 -10.21 -9.88
CA GLU A 13 -3.04 -9.51 -9.46
C GLU A 13 -3.90 -9.15 -10.68
N ARG A 14 -3.29 -8.56 -11.73
CA ARG A 14 -3.96 -8.23 -12.99
C ARG A 14 -4.58 -9.47 -13.62
N ALA A 15 -3.83 -10.56 -13.73
CA ALA A 15 -4.31 -11.80 -14.34
C ALA A 15 -5.56 -12.33 -13.60
N ARG A 16 -5.55 -12.32 -12.26
CA ARG A 16 -6.72 -12.72 -11.46
C ARG A 16 -7.91 -11.80 -11.68
N ILE A 17 -7.68 -10.48 -11.68
CA ILE A 17 -8.73 -9.47 -11.89
C ILE A 17 -9.42 -9.68 -13.25
N GLU A 18 -8.63 -9.81 -14.32
CA GLU A 18 -9.14 -10.01 -15.68
C GLU A 18 -9.86 -11.36 -15.84
N ALA A 19 -9.34 -12.43 -15.23
CA ALA A 19 -9.99 -13.74 -15.20
C ALA A 19 -11.33 -13.73 -14.44
N SER A 20 -11.53 -12.73 -13.57
CA SER A 20 -12.76 -12.54 -12.79
C SER A 20 -13.69 -11.47 -13.39
N ASN A 21 -13.52 -11.12 -14.67
CA ASN A 21 -14.27 -10.07 -15.38
C ASN A 21 -14.09 -8.64 -14.82
N GLY A 22 -13.13 -8.42 -13.92
CA GLY A 22 -12.72 -7.08 -13.50
C GLY A 22 -11.86 -6.42 -14.58
N LYS A 23 -11.88 -5.08 -14.62
CA LYS A 23 -11.09 -4.29 -15.59
C LYS A 23 -9.98 -3.53 -14.89
N VAL A 24 -8.76 -3.60 -15.40
CA VAL A 24 -7.64 -2.79 -14.88
C VAL A 24 -7.42 -1.57 -15.76
N ALA A 25 -7.75 -0.38 -15.24
CA ALA A 25 -7.61 0.88 -15.97
C ALA A 25 -7.34 2.07 -15.06
N ARG A 26 -6.74 3.12 -15.61
CA ARG A 26 -6.61 4.42 -14.94
C ARG A 26 -7.88 5.24 -15.19
N GLU A 27 -8.20 6.13 -14.25
CA GLU A 27 -9.28 7.11 -14.43
C GLU A 27 -8.87 8.25 -15.36
N SER A 28 -7.61 8.68 -15.25
CA SER A 28 -6.95 9.69 -16.07
C SER A 28 -5.48 9.31 -16.28
N HIS A 29 -4.74 10.06 -17.08
CA HIS A 29 -3.32 9.77 -17.36
C HIS A 29 -2.48 9.68 -16.06
N ASP A 30 -2.71 10.61 -15.13
CA ASP A 30 -1.93 10.75 -13.90
C ASP A 30 -2.51 9.95 -12.71
N ALA A 31 -3.74 9.44 -12.83
CA ALA A 31 -4.38 8.65 -11.77
C ALA A 31 -3.78 7.24 -11.66
N PRO A 32 -3.69 6.66 -10.44
CA PRO A 32 -3.22 5.28 -10.28
C PRO A 32 -4.12 4.27 -11.01
N LEU A 33 -3.56 3.11 -11.33
CA LEU A 33 -4.33 1.99 -11.85
C LEU A 33 -5.33 1.50 -10.80
N ARG A 34 -6.55 1.22 -11.25
CA ARG A 34 -7.65 0.74 -10.41
C ARG A 34 -8.24 -0.54 -11.00
N VAL A 35 -8.84 -1.36 -10.14
CA VAL A 35 -9.84 -2.35 -10.52
C VAL A 35 -11.15 -1.63 -10.71
N TRP A 36 -11.78 -1.83 -11.86
CA TRP A 36 -13.10 -1.31 -12.19
C TRP A 36 -14.07 -2.46 -12.47
N ALA A 37 -15.31 -2.31 -12.00
CA ALA A 37 -16.39 -3.22 -12.30
C ALA A 37 -17.72 -2.46 -12.47
N ASP A 38 -18.58 -2.98 -13.35
CA ASP A 38 -19.96 -2.55 -13.48
C ASP A 38 -20.81 -3.49 -12.63
N VAL A 39 -21.23 -3.03 -11.44
CA VAL A 39 -21.91 -3.85 -10.43
C VAL A 39 -23.43 -3.64 -10.51
N PRO A 40 -24.25 -4.70 -10.68
CA PRO A 40 -25.70 -4.58 -10.71
C PRO A 40 -26.26 -3.92 -9.43
N GLY A 41 -27.06 -2.87 -9.60
CA GLY A 41 -27.68 -2.14 -8.47
C GLY A 41 -26.76 -1.12 -7.77
N GLU A 42 -25.45 -1.18 -8.00
CA GLU A 42 -24.47 -0.25 -7.40
C GLU A 42 -23.78 0.66 -8.43
N GLY A 43 -23.83 0.29 -9.71
CA GLY A 43 -23.22 1.05 -10.80
C GLY A 43 -21.72 0.76 -10.93
N LYS A 44 -20.98 1.72 -11.48
CA LYS A 44 -19.55 1.58 -11.74
C LYS A 44 -18.75 1.85 -10.47
N LEU A 45 -18.01 0.85 -9.99
CA LEU A 45 -17.17 0.94 -8.79
C LEU A 45 -15.68 0.80 -9.15
N GLY A 46 -14.81 1.46 -8.38
CA GLY A 46 -13.38 1.50 -8.64
C GLY A 46 -12.51 1.55 -7.39
N VAL A 47 -11.50 0.67 -7.29
CA VAL A 47 -10.56 0.61 -6.15
C VAL A 47 -9.11 0.54 -6.63
N ALA A 48 -8.19 1.23 -5.94
CA ALA A 48 -6.77 1.34 -6.36
C ALA A 48 -5.88 0.19 -5.86
N VAL A 49 -6.42 -0.72 -5.06
CA VAL A 49 -5.73 -1.92 -4.56
C VAL A 49 -6.36 -3.18 -5.16
N SER A 50 -5.59 -4.26 -5.27
CA SER A 50 -6.08 -5.56 -5.74
C SER A 50 -6.48 -6.50 -4.61
N ARG A 51 -6.13 -6.15 -3.37
CA ARG A 51 -6.48 -6.91 -2.16
C ARG A 51 -6.97 -5.98 -1.07
N SER A 52 -8.09 -6.33 -0.44
CA SER A 52 -8.70 -5.55 0.63
C SER A 52 -9.60 -6.40 1.51
N ILE A 53 -9.80 -5.94 2.75
CA ILE A 53 -10.92 -6.33 3.57
C ILE A 53 -12.06 -5.34 3.27
N GLY A 54 -13.29 -5.80 3.12
CA GLY A 54 -14.37 -4.96 2.59
C GLY A 54 -14.42 -4.99 1.06
N ASP A 55 -14.87 -3.92 0.40
CA ASP A 55 -15.12 -3.89 -1.05
C ASP A 55 -15.90 -5.12 -1.56
N HIS A 56 -16.89 -5.56 -0.77
CA HIS A 56 -17.68 -6.76 -1.03
C HIS A 56 -18.18 -6.86 -2.48
N PRO A 57 -18.71 -5.78 -3.09
CA PRO A 57 -19.20 -5.84 -4.47
C PRO A 57 -18.12 -6.13 -5.51
N LEU A 58 -16.84 -5.83 -5.18
CA LEU A 58 -15.70 -6.03 -6.06
C LEU A 58 -15.02 -7.41 -5.88
N LYS A 59 -15.48 -8.22 -4.92
CA LYS A 59 -14.89 -9.55 -4.66
C LYS A 59 -15.08 -10.52 -5.83
N GLU A 60 -16.23 -10.44 -6.50
CA GLU A 60 -16.52 -11.23 -7.70
C GLU A 60 -15.68 -10.79 -8.91
N PHE A 61 -15.03 -9.62 -8.82
CA PHE A 61 -14.22 -9.02 -9.89
C PHE A 61 -12.72 -9.10 -9.60
N GLY A 62 -12.30 -10.04 -8.75
CA GLY A 62 -10.91 -10.40 -8.52
C GLY A 62 -10.19 -9.59 -7.43
N VAL A 63 -10.89 -8.70 -6.73
CA VAL A 63 -10.38 -8.14 -5.46
C VAL A 63 -10.48 -9.23 -4.39
N VAL A 64 -9.41 -9.53 -3.66
CA VAL A 64 -9.41 -10.63 -2.66
C VAL A 64 -9.06 -10.14 -1.27
N ALA A 65 -9.51 -10.86 -0.24
CA ALA A 65 -9.12 -10.61 1.15
C ALA A 65 -7.90 -11.44 1.57
N THR A 66 -7.49 -12.43 0.78
CA THR A 66 -6.36 -13.32 1.09
C THR A 66 -5.03 -12.54 1.06
N PRO A 67 -4.31 -12.44 2.20
CA PRO A 67 -3.08 -11.65 2.27
C PRO A 67 -1.91 -12.34 1.55
N ALA A 68 -0.93 -11.55 1.15
CA ALA A 68 0.40 -12.07 0.84
C ALA A 68 1.16 -12.26 2.16
N ILE A 69 1.68 -13.45 2.41
CA ILE A 69 2.33 -13.80 3.68
C ILE A 69 3.84 -13.93 3.46
N VAL A 70 4.62 -13.23 4.29
CA VAL A 70 6.07 -13.38 4.39
C VAL A 70 6.41 -13.70 5.84
N SER A 71 7.27 -14.69 6.04
CA SER A 71 7.77 -15.08 7.37
C SER A 71 9.27 -14.87 7.44
N ARG A 72 9.76 -14.33 8.56
CA ARG A 72 11.19 -14.12 8.82
C ARG A 72 11.54 -14.52 10.25
N HIS A 73 12.75 -15.05 10.43
CA HIS A 73 13.33 -15.26 11.75
C HIS A 73 13.97 -13.95 12.22
N LEU A 74 13.78 -13.61 13.50
CA LEU A 74 14.35 -12.40 14.09
C LEU A 74 15.68 -12.72 14.78
N SER A 75 16.69 -11.89 14.56
CA SER A 75 17.98 -11.95 15.27
C SER A 75 18.17 -10.69 16.08
N VAL A 76 18.34 -10.84 17.40
CA VAL A 76 18.47 -9.71 18.33
C VAL A 76 19.74 -8.89 18.09
N GLU A 77 20.71 -9.47 17.40
CA GLU A 77 21.99 -8.85 17.05
C GLU A 77 21.87 -7.86 15.88
N VAL A 78 20.86 -8.01 15.01
CA VAL A 78 20.73 -7.21 13.77
C VAL A 78 19.37 -6.53 13.60
N ASP A 79 18.30 -7.12 14.14
CA ASP A 79 16.93 -6.62 13.98
C ASP A 79 16.56 -5.70 15.15
N HIS A 80 16.68 -4.38 14.91
CA HIS A 80 16.49 -3.38 15.96
C HIS A 80 15.13 -2.67 15.91
N CYS A 81 14.44 -2.69 14.77
CA CYS A 81 13.13 -2.06 14.64
C CYS A 81 12.29 -2.66 13.50
N LEU A 82 10.97 -2.57 13.66
CA LEU A 82 9.99 -2.80 12.61
C LEU A 82 9.18 -1.51 12.41
N ILE A 83 9.14 -1.02 11.19
CA ILE A 83 8.38 0.19 10.83
C ILE A 83 7.17 -0.23 10.00
N LEU A 84 5.98 0.06 10.51
CA LEU A 84 4.70 -0.13 9.81
C LEU A 84 4.09 1.24 9.54
N GLY A 85 3.56 1.43 8.33
CA GLY A 85 2.94 2.68 7.92
C GLY A 85 2.04 2.47 6.70
N SER A 86 1.12 3.40 6.46
CA SER A 86 0.30 3.45 5.25
C SER A 86 1.07 4.07 4.08
N ASP A 87 0.47 4.05 2.89
CA ASP A 87 0.90 4.77 1.70
C ASP A 87 1.23 6.25 1.97
N GLY A 88 0.47 6.94 2.83
CA GLY A 88 0.76 8.32 3.25
C GLY A 88 2.15 8.54 3.87
N LEU A 89 2.84 7.49 4.34
CA LEU A 89 4.27 7.54 4.66
C LEU A 89 5.13 7.13 3.46
N TRP A 90 4.84 5.96 2.90
CA TRP A 90 5.73 5.28 1.94
C TRP A 90 5.78 5.91 0.56
N ASP A 91 4.75 6.67 0.18
CA ASP A 91 4.73 7.45 -1.06
C ASP A 91 5.74 8.59 -1.03
N TYR A 92 6.13 9.06 0.16
CA TYR A 92 7.02 10.21 0.33
C TYR A 92 8.34 9.89 1.04
N VAL A 93 8.47 8.75 1.70
CA VAL A 93 9.66 8.40 2.50
C VAL A 93 10.13 6.99 2.16
N THR A 94 11.37 6.88 1.69
CA THR A 94 11.99 5.58 1.40
C THR A 94 12.28 4.83 2.70
N SER A 95 12.23 3.49 2.65
CA SER A 95 12.51 2.63 3.81
C SER A 95 13.89 2.87 4.43
N ALA A 96 14.91 3.11 3.60
CA ALA A 96 16.25 3.46 4.09
C ALA A 96 16.24 4.78 4.89
N LYS A 97 15.51 5.79 4.43
CA LYS A 97 15.38 7.05 5.17
C LYS A 97 14.55 6.88 6.45
N ALA A 98 13.52 6.05 6.40
CA ALA A 98 12.70 5.76 7.56
C ALA A 98 13.50 5.06 8.67
N VAL A 99 14.31 4.06 8.31
CA VAL A 99 15.22 3.36 9.23
C VAL A 99 16.25 4.31 9.83
N SER A 100 16.87 5.17 9.02
CA SER A 100 17.81 6.19 9.53
C SER A 100 17.17 7.11 10.57
N ILE A 101 15.93 7.57 10.32
CA ILE A 101 15.20 8.42 11.28
C ILE A 101 14.87 7.66 12.57
N ALA A 102 14.50 6.38 12.46
CA ALA A 102 14.21 5.53 13.61
C ALA A 102 15.47 5.26 14.44
N GLN A 103 16.61 5.00 13.80
CA GLN A 103 17.91 4.85 14.45
C GLN A 103 18.32 6.11 15.21
N ASP A 104 18.19 7.29 14.59
CA ASP A 104 18.52 8.57 15.22
C ASP A 104 17.65 8.90 16.45
N ALA A 105 16.44 8.33 16.53
CA ALA A 105 15.50 8.56 17.62
C ALA A 105 15.50 7.43 18.66
N TYR A 106 16.29 6.37 18.46
CA TYR A 106 16.35 5.23 19.36
C TYR A 106 16.79 5.64 20.77
N PRO A 107 16.17 5.11 21.85
CA PRO A 107 15.13 4.06 21.87
C PRO A 107 13.68 4.59 21.79
N ASP A 108 13.44 5.87 21.52
CA ASP A 108 12.10 6.46 21.49
C ASP A 108 11.37 6.25 20.14
N ALA A 109 10.64 5.13 20.06
CA ALA A 109 9.81 4.79 18.90
C ALA A 109 8.71 5.84 18.62
N ALA A 110 8.19 6.52 19.65
CA ALA A 110 7.17 7.54 19.47
C ALA A 110 7.78 8.82 18.86
N ALA A 111 9.00 9.18 19.24
CA ALA A 111 9.75 10.26 18.59
C ALA A 111 10.08 9.91 17.14
N ALA A 112 10.49 8.67 16.86
CA ALA A 112 10.70 8.20 15.49
C ALA A 112 9.43 8.37 14.64
N ALA A 113 8.29 7.86 15.12
CA ALA A 113 7.00 7.98 14.43
C ALA A 113 6.61 9.46 14.16
N ARG A 114 6.75 10.34 15.17
CA ARG A 114 6.48 11.78 15.00
C ARG A 114 7.38 12.43 13.96
N ARG A 115 8.66 12.05 13.90
CA ARG A 115 9.62 12.57 12.89
C ARG A 115 9.26 12.08 11.48
N LEU A 116 8.87 10.81 11.34
CA LEU A 116 8.42 10.22 10.07
C LEU A 116 7.15 10.91 9.55
N ILE A 117 6.12 11.05 10.40
CA ILE A 117 4.85 11.72 10.05
C ILE A 117 5.11 13.15 9.60
N ARG A 118 5.95 13.90 10.33
CA ARG A 118 6.30 15.28 9.98
C ARG A 118 7.02 15.36 8.64
N LEU A 119 7.99 14.47 8.39
CA LEU A 119 8.72 14.45 7.13
C LEU A 119 7.80 14.14 5.94
N ALA A 120 6.98 13.10 6.06
CA ALA A 120 6.02 12.72 5.03
C ALA A 120 5.05 13.87 4.74
N SER A 121 4.49 14.51 5.78
CA SER A 121 3.59 15.66 5.65
C SER A 121 4.24 16.84 4.92
N VAL A 122 5.51 17.14 5.19
CA VAL A 122 6.25 18.23 4.51
C VAL A 122 6.49 17.90 3.04
N ARG A 123 6.78 16.63 2.72
CA ARG A 123 7.02 16.19 1.34
C ARG A 123 5.73 16.15 0.52
N TRP A 124 4.64 15.64 1.09
CA TRP A 124 3.32 15.68 0.48
C TRP A 124 2.92 17.11 0.10
N LYS A 125 3.03 18.06 1.05
CA LYS A 125 2.74 19.49 0.82
C LYS A 125 3.58 20.14 -0.27
N ARG A 126 4.71 19.56 -0.68
CA ARG A 126 5.54 20.09 -1.77
C ARG A 126 5.23 19.44 -3.11
N ALA A 127 4.65 18.24 -3.10
CA ALA A 127 4.34 17.47 -4.28
C ALA A 127 2.91 17.74 -4.77
N GLU A 128 1.96 17.92 -3.83
CA GLU A 128 0.51 17.95 -4.11
C GLU A 128 -0.23 19.12 -3.44
N GLY A 129 0.44 19.86 -2.55
CA GLY A 129 -0.12 21.04 -1.86
C GLY A 129 0.40 22.34 -2.44
#